data_AF-A0A259TN35-F1
#
_entry.id   AF-A0A259TN35-F1
#
_cell.length_a   1.000
_cell.length_b   1.000
_cell.length_c   1.000
_cell.angle_alpha   90.00
_cell.angle_beta   90.00
_cell.angle_gamma   90.00
#
_symmetry.space_group_name_H-M   'P 1'
#
loop_
_entity.id
_entity.type
_entity.pdbx_description
1 polymer ?
#
loop_
_entity_poly.entity_id
_entity_poly.type
_entity_poly.pdbx_seq_one_letter_code
_entity_poly.pdbx_strand_id
1 'polypeptide(L)' 'MRRADEMEQYHTMKSAKNAYIFFTAALLVWSLVNLISTGKTGWEFSILLIGNAVFWWTRVIYKRKTE' A
#
# COMPACT_ATOMS: atom_id res chain seq x y z
N MET A 1 -21.78 17.73 -13.63
CA MET A 1 -20.36 17.46 -13.87
C MET A 1 -19.59 17.29 -12.56
N ARG A 2 -19.48 18.29 -11.68
CA ARG A 2 -18.74 18.18 -10.40
C ARG A 2 -19.04 16.95 -9.50
N ARG A 3 -20.32 16.57 -9.34
CA ARG A 3 -20.70 15.37 -8.56
C ARG A 3 -20.29 14.05 -9.21
N ALA A 4 -20.21 13.98 -10.54
CA ALA A 4 -19.78 12.77 -11.24
C ALA A 4 -18.27 12.57 -11.07
N ASP A 5 -17.49 13.64 -11.20
CA ASP A 5 -16.04 13.63 -10.95
C ASP A 5 -15.72 13.25 -9.49
N GLU A 6 -16.50 13.76 -8.52
CA GLU A 6 -16.36 13.39 -7.11
C GLU A 6 -16.64 11.89 -6.86
N MET A 7 -17.63 11.32 -7.56
CA MET A 7 -17.95 9.89 -7.46
C MET A 7 -16.87 9.03 -8.12
N GLU A 8 -16.33 9.43 -9.28
CA GLU A 8 -15.22 8.73 -9.93
C GLU A 8 -13.93 8.75 -9.09
N GLN A 9 -13.60 9.89 -8.48
CA GLN A 9 -12.48 9.98 -7.54
C GLN A 9 -12.71 9.08 -6.32
N TYR A 10 -13.92 9.05 -5.77
CA TYR A 10 -14.26 8.18 -4.65
C TYR A 10 -14.10 6.69 -5.00
N HIS A 11 -14.60 6.26 -6.16
CA HIS A 11 -14.43 4.88 -6.63
C HIS A 11 -12.95 4.55 -6.89
N THR A 12 -12.21 5.46 -7.51
CA THR A 12 -10.77 5.31 -7.76
C THR A 12 -9.96 5.17 -6.47
N MET A 13 -10.19 6.03 -5.48
CA MET A 13 -9.54 5.93 -4.17
C MET A 13 -9.86 4.62 -3.46
N LYS A 14 -11.10 4.16 -3.53
CA LYS A 14 -11.52 2.90 -2.93
C LYS A 14 -10.84 1.70 -3.60
N SER A 15 -10.76 1.71 -4.93
CA SER A 15 -10.06 0.69 -5.71
C SER A 15 -8.55 0.68 -5.43
N ALA A 16 -7.93 1.86 -5.39
CA ALA A 16 -6.50 2.00 -5.08
C ALA A 16 -6.16 1.47 -3.68
N LYS A 17 -7.02 1.75 -2.67
CA LYS A 17 -6.86 1.20 -1.32
C LYS A 17 -6.93 -0.32 -1.32
N ASN A 18 -7.90 -0.92 -2.03
CA ASN A 18 -8.02 -2.37 -2.12
C ASN A 18 -6.81 -3.00 -2.82
N ALA A 19 -6.35 -2.41 -3.93
CA ALA A 19 -5.16 -2.86 -4.63
C ALA A 19 -3.91 -2.80 -3.73
N TYR A 20 -3.73 -1.69 -3.00
CA TYR A 20 -2.63 -1.55 -2.05
C TYR A 20 -2.65 -2.63 -0.97
N ILE A 21 -3.80 -2.92 -0.37
CA ILE A 21 -3.95 -3.97 0.64
C ILE A 21 -3.60 -5.34 0.04
N PHE A 22 -4.11 -5.64 -1.16
CA PHE A 22 -3.84 -6.90 -1.86
C PHE A 22 -2.34 -7.09 -2.13
N PHE A 23 -1.68 -6.10 -2.75
CA PHE A 23 -0.25 -6.19 -3.04
C PHE A 23 0.60 -6.26 -1.78
N THR A 24 0.24 -5.50 -0.73
CA THR A 24 0.94 -5.57 0.56
C THR A 24 0.81 -6.95 1.18
N ALA A 25 -0.39 -7.54 1.20
CA ALA A 25 -0.61 -8.88 1.74
C ALA A 25 0.11 -9.95 0.91
N ALA A 26 0.05 -9.86 -0.43
CA ALA A 26 0.74 -10.79 -1.31
C ALA A 26 2.26 -10.76 -1.11
N LEU A 27 2.87 -9.56 -1.03
CA LEU A 27 4.29 -9.41 -0.74
C LEU A 27 4.66 -9.88 0.67
N LEU A 28 3.77 -9.71 1.65
CA LEU A 28 3.98 -10.19 3.01
C LEU A 28 4.02 -11.71 3.05
N VAL A 29 3.03 -12.36 2.45
CA VAL A 29 2.94 -13.82 2.34
C VAL A 29 4.16 -14.35 1.59
N TRP A 30 4.52 -13.75 0.46
CA TRP A 30 5.69 -14.15 -0.30
C TRP A 30 6.97 -14.01 0.52
N SER A 31 7.17 -12.87 1.18
CA SER A 31 8.33 -12.66 2.03
C SER A 31 8.40 -13.65 3.20
N LEU A 32 7.27 -14.01 3.80
CA LEU A 32 7.20 -15.01 4.87
C LEU A 32 7.54 -16.41 4.35
N VAL A 33 6.99 -16.81 3.20
CA VAL A 33 7.31 -18.09 2.55
C VAL A 33 8.80 -18.15 2.21
N ASN A 34 9.36 -17.07 1.66
CA ASN A 34 10.76 -17.02 1.27
C ASN A 34 11.71 -17.02 2.49
N LEU A 35 11.30 -16.37 3.59
CA LEU A 35 12.02 -16.41 4.86
C LEU A 35 12.06 -17.83 5.46
N ILE A 36 10.93 -18.56 5.41
CA ILE A 36 10.83 -19.93 5.94
C ILE A 36 11.59 -20.93 5.05
N SER A 37 11.44 -20.82 3.72
CA SER A 37 12.04 -21.76 2.78
C SER A 37 13.55 -21.56 2.59
N THR A 38 14.00 -20.31 2.60
CA THR A 38 15.36 -19.95 2.13
C THR A 38 16.21 -19.34 3.25
N GLY A 39 15.61 -18.97 4.38
CA GLY A 39 16.30 -18.32 5.51
C GLY A 39 16.80 -16.90 5.21
N LYS A 40 16.45 -16.35 4.04
CA LYS A 40 16.88 -15.04 3.56
C LYS A 40 15.67 -14.22 3.15
N THR A 41 15.64 -12.96 3.55
CA THR A 41 14.72 -11.98 3.01
C THR A 41 15.18 -11.56 1.61
N GLY A 42 14.39 -11.90 0.60
CA GLY A 42 14.63 -11.45 -0.77
C GLY A 42 14.18 -10.01 -1.00
N TRP A 43 14.17 -9.61 -2.27
CA TRP A 43 13.77 -8.26 -2.67
C TRP A 43 12.30 -7.95 -2.34
N GLU A 44 11.47 -8.97 -2.10
CA GLU A 44 10.05 -8.83 -1.76
C GLU A 44 9.86 -8.09 -0.42
N PHE A 45 10.75 -8.34 0.54
CA PHE A 45 10.71 -7.67 1.85
C PHE A 45 11.07 -6.19 1.74
N SER A 46 12.06 -5.85 0.91
CA SER A 46 12.44 -4.45 0.64
C SER A 46 11.29 -3.68 -0.02
N ILE A 47 10.59 -4.29 -0.98
CA ILE A 47 9.43 -3.67 -1.63
C ILE A 47 8.30 -3.47 -0.60
N LEU A 48 8.07 -4.43 0.29
CA LEU A 48 7.06 -4.32 1.34
C LEU A 48 7.38 -3.20 2.35
N LEU A 49 8.64 -3.04 2.73
CA LEU A 49 9.11 -1.96 3.59
C LEU A 49 8.92 -0.59 2.92
N ILE A 50 9.32 -0.46 1.65
CA ILE A 50 9.15 0.78 0.88
C ILE A 50 7.66 1.11 0.74
N GLY A 51 6.81 0.12 0.42
CA GLY A 51 5.36 0.30 0.34
C GLY A 51 4.77 0.86 1.64
N ASN A 52 5.13 0.27 2.79
CA ASN A 52 4.69 0.75 4.09
C ASN A 52 5.25 2.13 4.44
N ALA A 53 6.51 2.41 4.09
CA ALA A 53 7.13 3.71 4.30
C ALA A 53 6.41 4.81 3.50
N VAL A 54 6.09 4.56 2.23
CA VAL A 54 5.32 5.49 1.38
C VAL A 54 3.93 5.72 1.95
N PHE A 55 3.26 4.66 2.42
CA PHE A 55 1.94 4.78 3.04
C PHE A 55 1.97 5.65 4.31
N TRP A 56 2.91 5.37 5.22
CA TRP A 56 3.07 6.15 6.44
C TRP A 56 3.45 7.61 6.15
N TRP A 57 4.37 7.84 5.22
CA TRP A 57 4.79 9.17 4.81
C TRP A 57 3.63 9.98 4.22
N THR A 58 2.86 9.37 3.32
CA THR A 58 1.66 9.97 2.74
C THR A 58 0.65 10.30 3.84
N ARG A 59 0.43 9.38 4.79
CA ARG A 59 -0.48 9.60 5.92
C ARG A 59 -0.04 10.77 6.80
N VAL A 60 1.26 10.92 7.07
CA VAL A 60 1.80 12.04 7.85
C VAL A 60 1.61 13.36 7.11
N ILE A 61 1.89 13.42 5.80
CA ILE A 61 1.69 14.63 5.01
C ILE A 61 0.21 15.05 5.01
N TYR A 62 -0.70 14.13 4.74
CA TYR A 62 -2.13 14.45 4.73
C TYR A 62 -2.61 14.87 6.11
N LYS A 63 -2.18 14.19 7.19
CA LYS A 63 -2.52 14.57 8.56
C LYS A 63 -2.06 15.99 8.91
N ARG A 64 -0.85 16.38 8.49
CA ARG A 64 -0.31 17.74 8.68
C ARG A 64 -1.02 18.81 7.86
N LYS A 65 -1.73 18.44 6.80
CA LYS A 65 -2.54 19.37 5.98
C LYS A 65 -3.95 19.57 6.54
N THR A 66 -4.41 18.70 7.42
CA THR A 66 -5.74 18.78 8.05
C THR A 66 -5.73 19.48 9.41
N GLU A 67 -4.54 19.78 9.98
CA GLU A 67 -4.36 20.62 11.17
C GLU A 67 -4.10 22.09 10.81
#